data_AF-A0A0R3SET6-F1
#
_entry.id   AF-A0A0R3SET6-F1
#
_cell.length_a   1.000
_cell.length_b   1.000
_cell.length_c   1.000
_cell.angle_alpha   90.00
_cell.angle_beta   90.00
_cell.angle_gamma   90.00
#
_symmetry.space_group_name_H-M   'P 1'
#
loop_
_entity.id
_entity.type
_entity.pdbx_description
1 polymer ?
#
loop_
_entity_poly.entity_id
_entity_poly.type
_entity_poly.pdbx_seq_one_letter_code
_entity_poly.pdbx_strand_id
1 'polypeptide(L)'
;MIVSFNYSVIIGRAFGAIKEQVLYYGINHLGVMPSKRGLSHDEKREKMIEFFYEKKDFYTLKELERLCHKEKGIPSMTVKDVLMSLVFDGLVDSDKIGTSVYFWAFPSKAGQNRRKKIDELQTEVSRLESRYRELESALSKARKSKEDTTERQQAVCSLKSNQLILENLKADLINLQHYHPSRLEELKFQSDSAIDSANRWTDNVFQIISWIKNKFGLDESVLRKQFRIPENFDYIDS
;
A
#
# COMPACT_ATOMS: atom_id res chain seq x y z
N MET A 1 16.93 30.83 0.09
CA MET A 1 16.40 31.50 -1.12
C MET A 1 15.39 30.55 -1.76
N ILE A 2 14.10 30.71 -1.45
CA ILE A 2 13.04 29.82 -1.94
C ILE A 2 12.56 30.40 -3.27
N VAL A 3 12.76 29.65 -4.35
CA VAL A 3 12.37 30.03 -5.70
C VAL A 3 10.86 29.79 -5.85
N SER A 4 10.07 30.87 -5.79
CA SER A 4 8.65 30.85 -6.08
C SER A 4 8.43 30.55 -7.57
N PHE A 5 8.02 29.32 -7.89
CA PHE A 5 7.56 28.95 -9.22
C PHE A 5 6.17 29.55 -9.46
N ASN A 6 6.10 30.56 -10.32
CA ASN A 6 4.86 31.22 -10.75
C ASN A 6 4.05 30.27 -11.67
N TYR A 7 3.19 29.45 -11.06
CA TYR A 7 2.27 28.53 -11.75
C TYR A 7 1.35 29.23 -12.78
N SER A 8 1.09 30.52 -12.61
CA SER A 8 0.22 31.31 -13.50
C SER A 8 0.78 31.46 -14.93
N VAL A 9 2.11 31.49 -15.08
CA VAL A 9 2.76 31.68 -16.40
C VAL A 9 2.71 30.41 -17.24
N ILE A 10 2.79 29.24 -16.60
CA ILE A 10 2.78 27.94 -17.29
C ILE A 10 1.37 27.61 -17.79
N ILE A 11 0.34 27.90 -16.98
CA ILE A 11 -1.06 27.68 -17.37
C ILE A 11 -1.48 28.64 -18.50
N GLY A 12 -1.04 29.91 -18.45
CA GLY A 12 -1.31 30.88 -19.52
C GLY A 12 -0.71 30.48 -20.87
N ARG A 13 0.51 29.91 -20.89
CA ARG A 13 1.15 29.42 -22.11
C ARG A 13 0.47 28.18 -22.68
N ALA A 14 -0.02 27.28 -21.82
CA ALA A 14 -0.77 26.10 -22.25
C ALA A 14 -2.13 26.48 -22.88
N PHE A 15 -2.84 27.47 -22.31
CA PHE A 15 -4.11 27.94 -22.87
C PHE A 15 -3.94 28.70 -24.18
N GLY A 16 -2.85 29.45 -24.35
CA GLY A 16 -2.48 30.11 -25.61
C GLY A 16 -2.25 29.12 -26.74
N ALA A 17 -1.46 28.07 -26.49
CA ALA A 17 -1.17 27.03 -27.48
C ALA A 17 -2.44 26.28 -27.93
N ILE A 18 -3.38 26.01 -27.01
CA ILE A 18 -4.66 25.34 -27.34
C ILE A 18 -5.56 26.24 -28.19
N LYS A 19 -5.62 27.56 -27.92
CA LYS A 19 -6.37 28.50 -28.77
C LYS A 19 -5.77 28.63 -30.17
N GLU A 20 -4.45 28.66 -30.27
CA GLU A 20 -3.74 28.79 -31.56
C GLU A 20 -3.91 27.52 -32.41
N GLN A 21 -3.91 26.34 -31.78
CA GLN A 21 -4.09 25.05 -32.46
C GLN A 21 -5.55 24.81 -32.88
N VAL A 22 -6.54 25.31 -32.12
CA VAL A 22 -7.96 25.27 -32.51
C VAL A 22 -8.28 26.26 -33.64
N LEU A 23 -7.63 27.44 -33.66
CA LEU A 23 -7.75 28.39 -34.77
C LEU A 23 -7.06 27.91 -36.06
N TYR A 24 -5.93 27.20 -35.94
CA TYR A 24 -5.22 26.65 -37.10
C TYR A 24 -6.01 25.54 -37.83
N TYR A 25 -6.82 24.77 -37.10
CA TYR A 25 -7.71 23.75 -37.70
C TYR A 25 -9.02 24.33 -38.26
N GLY A 26 -9.44 25.53 -37.82
CA GLY A 26 -10.69 26.15 -38.27
C GLY A 26 -10.61 26.95 -39.58
N ILE A 27 -9.40 27.34 -40.02
CA ILE A 27 -9.22 28.31 -41.12
C ILE A 27 -8.84 27.65 -42.47
N ASN A 28 -8.37 26.39 -42.47
CA ASN A 28 -7.87 25.74 -43.69
C ASN A 28 -8.95 25.15 -44.63
N HIS A 29 -10.25 25.41 -44.43
CA HIS A 29 -11.31 24.88 -45.29
C HIS A 29 -11.66 25.76 -46.52
N LEU A 30 -10.91 26.84 -46.78
CA LEU A 30 -11.11 27.67 -47.98
C LEU A 30 -9.76 27.96 -48.67
N GLY A 31 -9.20 26.95 -49.34
CA GLY A 31 -7.96 27.10 -50.10
C GLY A 31 -7.74 25.98 -51.10
N VAL A 32 -8.10 26.21 -52.35
CA VAL A 32 -7.78 25.37 -53.51
C VAL A 32 -6.25 25.37 -53.73
N MET A 33 -5.56 24.21 -53.68
CA MET A 33 -4.22 23.91 -54.27
C MET A 33 -3.98 22.37 -54.36
N PRO A 34 -2.96 21.87 -55.09
CA PRO A 34 -2.99 21.44 -56.49
C PRO A 34 -2.98 19.90 -56.68
N SER A 35 -3.61 19.45 -57.76
CA SER A 35 -3.61 18.06 -58.23
C SER A 35 -2.20 17.57 -58.62
N LYS A 36 -1.81 16.40 -58.06
CA LYS A 36 -0.89 15.34 -58.57
C LYS A 36 -0.09 14.61 -57.47
N ARG A 37 -0.74 14.23 -56.37
CA ARG A 37 -0.31 13.11 -55.50
C ARG A 37 -1.54 12.25 -55.20
N GLY A 38 -1.36 10.93 -55.10
CA GLY A 38 -2.46 10.03 -54.75
C GLY A 38 -3.08 10.43 -53.41
N LEU A 39 -4.34 10.02 -53.17
CA LEU A 39 -5.07 10.38 -51.96
C LEU A 39 -4.24 10.07 -50.69
N SER A 40 -4.08 11.06 -49.83
CA SER A 40 -3.51 10.92 -48.49
C SER A 40 -4.40 10.01 -47.62
N HIS A 41 -3.86 9.48 -46.53
CA HIS A 41 -4.63 8.67 -45.59
C HIS A 41 -5.83 9.45 -45.02
N ASP A 42 -5.63 10.71 -44.64
CA ASP A 42 -6.69 11.54 -44.07
C ASP A 42 -7.76 11.92 -45.11
N GLU A 43 -7.35 12.17 -46.36
CA GLU A 43 -8.31 12.39 -47.47
C GLU A 43 -9.16 11.15 -47.74
N LYS A 44 -8.59 9.94 -47.62
CA LYS A 44 -9.36 8.69 -47.74
C LYS A 44 -10.35 8.54 -46.59
N ARG A 45 -9.95 8.89 -45.36
CA ARG A 45 -10.83 8.87 -44.19
C ARG A 45 -12.02 9.80 -44.37
N GLU A 46 -11.77 11.04 -44.81
CA GLU A 46 -12.80 12.04 -45.03
C GLU A 46 -13.79 11.60 -46.13
N LYS A 47 -13.28 11.12 -47.27
CA LYS A 47 -14.12 10.59 -48.35
C LYS A 47 -14.94 9.35 -47.95
N MET A 48 -14.39 8.49 -47.10
CA MET A 48 -15.13 7.32 -46.60
C MET A 48 -16.23 7.72 -45.63
N ILE A 49 -16.00 8.69 -44.74
CA ILE A 49 -17.03 9.27 -43.88
C ILE A 49 -18.12 9.93 -44.73
N GLU A 50 -17.75 10.71 -45.75
CA GLU A 50 -18.68 11.35 -46.67
C GLU A 50 -19.56 10.30 -47.37
N PHE A 51 -18.98 9.18 -47.82
CA PHE A 51 -19.74 8.07 -48.39
C PHE A 51 -20.82 7.52 -47.43
N PHE A 52 -20.45 7.27 -46.17
CA PHE A 52 -21.43 6.79 -45.18
C PHE A 52 -22.54 7.83 -44.92
N TYR A 53 -22.19 9.11 -44.84
CA TYR A 53 -23.15 10.18 -44.55
C TYR A 53 -24.08 10.51 -45.74
N GLU A 54 -23.58 10.33 -46.97
CA GLU A 54 -24.36 10.51 -48.19
C GLU A 54 -25.37 9.38 -48.37
N LYS A 55 -24.91 8.12 -48.22
CA LYS A 55 -25.75 6.95 -48.47
C LYS A 55 -26.65 6.55 -47.31
N LYS A 56 -26.19 6.77 -46.06
CA LYS A 56 -26.94 6.50 -44.82
C LYS A 56 -27.46 5.06 -44.74
N ASP A 57 -26.66 4.10 -45.18
CA ASP A 57 -26.99 2.68 -45.26
C ASP A 57 -25.92 1.81 -44.59
N PHE A 58 -26.19 0.51 -44.49
CA PHE A 58 -25.32 -0.50 -43.88
C PHE A 58 -24.52 -1.24 -44.94
N TYR A 59 -23.24 -1.47 -44.68
CA TYR A 59 -22.35 -2.12 -45.64
C TYR A 59 -21.51 -3.20 -45.00
N THR A 60 -21.26 -4.27 -45.75
CA THR A 60 -20.21 -5.25 -45.45
C THR A 60 -18.85 -4.76 -45.99
N LEU A 61 -17.76 -5.33 -45.46
CA LEU A 61 -16.40 -4.98 -45.93
C LEU A 61 -16.25 -5.16 -47.46
N LYS A 62 -16.79 -6.25 -48.02
CA LYS A 62 -16.73 -6.52 -49.47
C LYS A 62 -17.48 -5.47 -50.29
N GLU A 63 -18.61 -4.98 -49.78
CA GLU A 63 -19.38 -3.93 -50.46
C GLU A 63 -18.65 -2.60 -50.42
N LEU A 64 -18.04 -2.25 -49.28
CA LEU A 64 -17.22 -1.04 -49.14
C LEU A 64 -16.01 -1.07 -50.07
N GLU A 65 -15.31 -2.20 -50.18
CA GLU A 65 -14.16 -2.35 -51.09
C GLU A 65 -14.52 -2.09 -52.56
N ARG A 66 -15.76 -2.43 -52.96
CA ARG A 66 -16.29 -2.18 -54.31
C ARG A 66 -16.81 -0.75 -54.48
N LEU A 67 -17.63 -0.28 -53.54
CA LEU A 67 -18.34 1.00 -53.64
C LEU A 67 -17.41 2.19 -53.39
N CYS A 68 -16.52 2.13 -52.40
CA CYS A 68 -15.56 3.20 -52.12
C CYS A 68 -14.54 3.37 -53.25
N HIS A 69 -14.18 2.27 -53.94
CA HIS A 69 -13.34 2.34 -55.13
C HIS A 69 -14.06 3.02 -56.31
N LYS A 70 -15.32 2.62 -56.56
CA LYS A 70 -16.11 3.14 -57.68
C LYS A 70 -16.53 4.59 -57.50
N GLU A 71 -17.00 4.97 -56.31
CA GLU A 71 -17.65 6.26 -56.08
C GLU A 71 -16.71 7.32 -55.50
N LYS A 72 -15.78 6.93 -54.63
CA LYS A 72 -14.88 7.86 -53.92
C LYS A 72 -13.42 7.76 -54.36
N GLY A 73 -13.09 6.81 -55.24
CA GLY A 73 -11.74 6.61 -55.78
C GLY A 73 -10.73 6.10 -54.74
N ILE A 74 -11.20 5.50 -53.65
CA ILE A 74 -10.32 4.91 -52.62
C ILE A 74 -9.81 3.55 -53.15
N PRO A 75 -8.49 3.30 -53.20
CA PRO A 75 -7.98 2.00 -53.64
C PRO A 75 -8.50 0.87 -52.73
N SER A 76 -9.08 -0.20 -53.30
CA SER A 76 -9.71 -1.29 -52.54
C SER A 76 -8.76 -1.92 -51.50
N MET A 77 -7.47 -2.06 -51.83
CA MET A 77 -6.44 -2.58 -50.91
C MET A 77 -6.29 -1.75 -49.63
N THR A 78 -6.70 -0.48 -49.64
CA THR A 78 -6.58 0.45 -48.49
C THR A 78 -7.90 0.67 -47.75
N VAL A 79 -9.02 0.18 -48.27
CA VAL A 79 -10.36 0.40 -47.68
C VAL A 79 -10.44 -0.20 -46.28
N LYS A 80 -9.92 -1.41 -46.08
CA LYS A 80 -9.94 -2.07 -44.78
C LYS A 80 -9.20 -1.26 -43.71
N ASP A 81 -7.99 -0.80 -44.00
CA ASP A 81 -7.18 -0.06 -43.02
C ASP A 81 -7.82 1.28 -42.65
N VAL A 82 -8.33 2.00 -43.65
CA VAL A 82 -9.04 3.27 -43.45
C VAL A 82 -10.31 3.05 -42.63
N LEU A 83 -11.11 2.04 -42.96
CA LEU A 83 -12.32 1.67 -42.22
C LEU A 83 -12.00 1.35 -40.76
N MET A 84 -11.00 0.51 -40.50
CA MET A 84 -10.61 0.13 -39.15
C MET A 84 -10.11 1.34 -38.34
N SER A 85 -9.40 2.28 -38.96
CA SER A 85 -9.02 3.53 -38.29
C SER A 85 -10.24 4.36 -37.87
N LEU A 86 -11.28 4.41 -38.71
CA LEU A 86 -12.51 5.15 -38.42
C LEU A 86 -13.37 4.46 -37.36
N VAL A 87 -13.37 3.13 -37.34
CA VAL A 87 -14.01 2.33 -36.28
C VAL A 87 -13.29 2.52 -34.95
N PHE A 88 -11.96 2.50 -34.94
CA PHE A 88 -11.16 2.73 -33.74
C PHE A 88 -11.41 4.13 -33.15
N ASP A 89 -11.51 5.14 -34.01
CA ASP A 89 -11.83 6.52 -33.61
C ASP A 89 -13.31 6.73 -33.27
N GLY A 90 -14.14 5.69 -33.34
CA GLY A 90 -15.57 5.73 -33.02
C GLY A 90 -16.41 6.58 -33.98
N LEU A 91 -15.91 6.82 -35.19
CA LEU A 91 -16.60 7.57 -36.24
C LEU A 91 -17.48 6.68 -37.13
N VAL A 92 -17.11 5.41 -37.28
CA VAL A 92 -17.89 4.38 -37.96
C VAL A 92 -18.22 3.29 -36.96
N ASP A 93 -19.48 2.88 -36.91
CA ASP A 93 -19.91 1.75 -36.09
C ASP A 93 -19.71 0.45 -36.83
N SER A 94 -19.52 -0.61 -36.06
CA SER A 94 -19.50 -1.97 -36.57
C SER A 94 -20.27 -2.90 -35.64
N ASP A 95 -21.04 -3.82 -36.20
CA ASP A 95 -21.68 -4.89 -35.44
C ASP A 95 -21.73 -6.19 -36.23
N LYS A 96 -21.64 -7.31 -35.52
CA LYS A 96 -21.62 -8.64 -36.11
C LYS A 96 -22.99 -9.28 -36.01
N ILE A 97 -23.64 -9.44 -37.17
CA ILE A 97 -24.96 -10.04 -37.29
C ILE A 97 -24.80 -11.39 -38.02
N GLY A 98 -24.97 -12.48 -37.27
CA GLY A 98 -24.74 -13.84 -37.77
C GLY A 98 -23.28 -14.08 -38.14
N THR A 99 -23.01 -14.40 -39.41
CA THR A 99 -21.66 -14.65 -39.92
C THR A 99 -20.97 -13.40 -40.47
N SER A 100 -21.67 -12.27 -40.58
CA SER A 100 -21.20 -11.06 -41.28
C SER A 100 -21.06 -9.88 -40.32
N VAL A 101 -20.09 -9.00 -40.62
CA VAL A 101 -19.92 -7.72 -39.91
C VAL A 101 -20.43 -6.59 -40.79
N TYR A 102 -21.30 -5.76 -40.23
CA TYR A 102 -21.90 -4.61 -40.87
C TYR A 102 -21.30 -3.33 -40.31
N PHE A 103 -21.10 -2.35 -41.17
CA PHE A 103 -20.54 -1.04 -40.87
C PHE A 103 -21.48 0.07 -41.30
N TRP A 104 -21.63 1.11 -40.48
CA TRP A 104 -22.46 2.27 -40.77
C TRP A 104 -21.97 3.50 -40.01
N ALA A 105 -22.35 4.69 -40.47
CA ALA A 105 -22.13 5.93 -39.73
C ALA A 105 -23.24 6.93 -40.00
N PHE A 106 -23.68 7.65 -38.96
CA PHE A 106 -24.71 8.68 -39.07
C PHE A 106 -24.16 10.05 -38.64
N PRO A 107 -24.47 11.13 -39.37
CA PRO A 107 -23.95 12.46 -39.08
C PRO A 107 -24.37 12.98 -37.69
N SER A 108 -25.51 12.52 -37.17
CA SER A 108 -26.03 12.92 -35.85
C SER A 108 -25.31 12.23 -34.68
N LYS A 109 -24.59 11.14 -34.91
CA LYS A 109 -23.99 10.31 -33.84
C LYS A 109 -22.74 10.94 -33.22
N ALA A 110 -21.87 11.52 -34.04
CA ALA A 110 -20.66 12.19 -33.54
C ALA A 110 -21.01 13.33 -32.56
N GLY A 111 -22.05 14.12 -32.85
CA GLY A 111 -22.54 15.17 -31.95
C GLY A 111 -23.18 14.62 -30.67
N GLN A 112 -23.93 13.52 -30.75
CA GLN A 112 -24.54 12.88 -29.58
C GLN A 112 -23.49 12.27 -28.64
N ASN A 113 -22.49 11.57 -29.17
CA ASN A 113 -21.39 11.01 -28.37
C ASN A 113 -20.61 12.11 -27.65
N ARG A 114 -20.32 13.24 -28.32
CA ARG A 114 -19.65 14.38 -27.70
C ARG A 114 -20.49 14.99 -26.58
N ARG A 115 -21.80 15.20 -26.78
CA ARG A 115 -22.71 15.69 -25.73
C ARG A 115 -22.78 14.75 -24.53
N LYS A 116 -22.98 13.45 -24.77
CA LYS A 116 -22.96 12.43 -23.71
C LYS A 116 -21.64 12.49 -22.93
N LYS A 117 -20.51 12.65 -23.61
CA LYS A 117 -19.21 12.73 -22.94
C LYS A 117 -19.05 13.99 -22.10
N ILE A 118 -19.58 15.12 -22.57
CA ILE A 118 -19.63 16.37 -21.80
C ILE A 118 -20.46 16.16 -20.53
N ASP A 119 -21.66 15.59 -20.63
CA ASP A 119 -22.54 15.36 -19.47
C ASP A 119 -21.91 14.40 -18.45
N GLU A 120 -21.27 13.31 -18.91
CA GLU A 120 -20.51 12.39 -18.06
C GLU A 120 -19.40 13.12 -17.29
N LEU A 121 -18.60 13.93 -17.99
CA LEU A 121 -17.49 14.67 -17.39
C LEU A 121 -17.98 15.75 -16.42
N GLN A 122 -19.07 16.45 -16.74
CA GLN A 122 -19.68 17.44 -15.85
C GLN A 122 -20.22 16.81 -14.57
N THR A 123 -20.82 15.62 -14.68
CA THR A 123 -21.29 14.85 -13.53
C THR A 123 -20.12 14.44 -12.64
N GLU A 124 -19.03 13.97 -13.25
CA GLU A 124 -17.82 13.55 -12.52
C GLU A 124 -17.11 14.72 -11.84
N VAL A 125 -16.99 15.87 -12.50
CA VAL A 125 -16.46 17.10 -11.90
C VAL A 125 -17.30 17.49 -10.69
N SER A 126 -18.63 17.52 -10.83
CA SER A 126 -19.54 17.86 -9.73
C SER A 126 -19.38 16.92 -8.53
N ARG A 127 -19.21 15.61 -8.80
CA ARG A 127 -18.97 14.59 -7.77
C ARG A 127 -17.63 14.80 -7.05
N LEU A 128 -16.56 15.05 -7.80
CA LEU A 128 -15.23 15.27 -7.26
C LEU A 128 -15.16 16.56 -6.44
N GLU A 129 -15.81 17.64 -6.89
CA GLU A 129 -15.91 18.88 -6.14
C GLU A 129 -16.64 18.71 -4.80
N SER A 130 -17.74 17.94 -4.77
CA SER A 130 -18.42 17.60 -3.52
C SER A 130 -17.49 16.86 -2.56
N ARG A 131 -16.83 15.81 -3.05
CA ARG A 131 -15.89 15.02 -2.25
C ARG A 131 -14.71 15.85 -1.75
N TYR A 132 -14.20 16.77 -2.56
CA TYR A 132 -13.14 17.70 -2.17
C TYR A 132 -13.60 18.58 -1.00
N ARG A 133 -14.79 19.19 -1.09
CA ARG A 133 -15.35 20.01 -0.01
C ARG A 133 -15.55 19.23 1.29
N GLU A 134 -16.02 17.99 1.20
CA GLU A 134 -16.18 17.10 2.36
C GLU A 134 -14.84 16.80 3.03
N LEU A 135 -13.82 16.43 2.24
CA LEU A 135 -12.47 16.15 2.74
C LEU A 135 -11.82 17.39 3.35
N GLU A 136 -11.93 18.55 2.71
CA GLU A 136 -11.42 19.82 3.22
C GLU A 136 -12.08 20.18 4.57
N SER A 137 -13.39 19.98 4.69
CA SER A 137 -14.12 20.19 5.95
C SER A 137 -13.65 19.24 7.06
N ALA A 138 -13.51 17.95 6.74
CA ALA A 138 -13.02 16.95 7.68
C ALA A 138 -11.59 17.26 8.15
N LEU A 139 -10.73 17.67 7.22
CA LEU A 139 -9.35 18.04 7.48
C LEU A 139 -9.25 19.30 8.35
N SER A 140 -10.07 20.32 8.08
CA SER A 140 -10.18 21.52 8.91
C SER A 140 -10.60 21.18 10.35
N LYS A 141 -11.62 20.32 10.53
CA LYS A 141 -12.07 19.85 11.85
C LYS A 141 -10.95 19.08 12.58
N ALA A 142 -10.28 18.16 11.89
CA ALA A 142 -9.20 17.37 12.48
C ALA A 142 -8.00 18.25 12.87
N ARG A 143 -7.64 19.25 12.06
CA ARG A 143 -6.56 20.20 12.36
C ARG A 143 -6.86 21.00 13.62
N LYS A 144 -8.08 21.52 13.81
CA LYS A 144 -8.47 22.24 15.03
C LYS A 144 -8.29 21.40 16.30
N SER A 145 -8.58 20.09 16.25
CA SER A 145 -8.38 19.19 17.39
C SER A 145 -6.91 18.79 17.63
N LYS A 146 -6.03 19.05 16.66
CA LYS A 146 -4.62 18.64 16.68
C LYS A 146 -3.70 19.84 16.43
N GLU A 147 -4.10 21.02 16.89
CA GLU A 147 -3.25 22.20 16.80
C GLU A 147 -1.94 21.93 17.51
N ASP A 148 -0.84 22.32 16.87
CA ASP A 148 0.51 22.14 17.41
C ASP A 148 0.79 23.23 18.44
N THR A 149 0.07 23.17 19.55
CA THR A 149 0.23 24.10 20.67
C THR A 149 1.45 23.71 21.51
N THR A 150 2.02 24.70 22.19
CA THR A 150 3.12 24.50 23.14
C THR A 150 2.73 23.51 24.24
N GLU A 151 1.48 23.57 24.72
CA GLU A 151 0.93 22.63 25.70
C GLU A 151 0.93 21.18 25.18
N ARG A 152 0.52 20.96 23.92
CA ARG A 152 0.55 19.63 23.30
C ARG A 152 1.97 19.12 23.16
N GLN A 153 2.91 19.96 22.74
CA GLN A 153 4.32 19.58 22.62
C GLN A 153 4.90 19.20 23.98
N GLN A 154 4.59 19.98 25.03
CA GLN A 154 4.99 19.68 26.40
C GLN A 154 4.37 18.36 26.88
N ALA A 155 3.08 18.12 26.65
CA ALA A 155 2.41 16.88 27.02
C ALA A 155 3.02 15.65 26.31
N VAL A 156 3.36 15.76 25.02
CA VAL A 156 4.03 14.69 24.26
C VAL A 156 5.44 14.43 24.79
N CYS A 157 6.21 15.48 25.11
CA CYS A 157 7.53 15.34 25.72
C CYS A 157 7.45 14.68 27.10
N SER A 158 6.51 15.11 27.95
CA SER A 158 6.27 14.53 29.27
C SER A 158 5.83 13.06 29.18
N LEU A 159 4.95 12.72 28.23
CA LEU A 159 4.55 11.34 27.99
C LEU A 159 5.75 10.48 27.62
N LYS A 160 6.61 10.95 26.72
CA LYS A 160 7.82 10.23 26.32
C LYS A 160 8.79 10.05 27.48
N SER A 161 8.98 11.09 28.30
CA SER A 161 9.81 11.02 29.50
C SER A 161 9.27 9.99 30.50
N ASN A 162 7.96 10.04 30.77
CA ASN A 162 7.31 9.10 31.69
C ASN A 162 7.35 7.66 31.19
N GLN A 163 7.23 7.43 29.87
CA GLN A 163 7.41 6.11 29.28
C GLN A 163 8.82 5.57 29.52
N LEU A 164 9.85 6.40 29.35
CA LEU A 164 11.23 5.98 29.62
C LEU A 164 11.45 5.64 31.11
N ILE A 165 10.91 6.48 32.01
CA ILE A 165 10.96 6.24 33.45
C ILE A 165 10.25 4.92 33.80
N LEU A 166 9.07 4.67 33.21
CA LEU A 166 8.31 3.45 33.45
C LEU A 166 9.08 2.20 33.01
N GLU A 167 9.74 2.24 31.85
CA GLU A 167 10.55 1.11 31.37
C GLU A 167 11.75 0.85 32.29
N ASN A 168 12.43 1.89 32.76
CA ASN A 168 13.52 1.75 33.74
C ASN A 168 13.02 1.15 35.05
N LEU A 169 11.90 1.65 35.59
CA LEU A 169 11.32 1.14 36.84
C LEU A 169 10.88 -0.33 36.72
N LYS A 170 10.36 -0.74 35.56
CA LYS A 170 10.04 -2.16 35.33
C LYS A 170 11.29 -3.03 35.32
N ALA A 171 12.38 -2.57 34.69
CA ALA A 171 13.65 -3.29 34.69
C ALA A 171 14.20 -3.43 36.11
N ASP A 172 14.14 -2.36 36.91
CA ASP A 172 14.55 -2.39 38.31
C ASP A 172 13.67 -3.33 39.14
N LEU A 173 12.35 -3.34 38.91
CA LEU A 173 11.43 -4.23 39.62
C LEU A 173 11.76 -5.71 39.34
N ILE A 174 12.09 -6.07 38.10
CA ILE A 174 12.53 -7.43 37.75
C ILE A 174 13.79 -7.81 38.54
N ASN A 175 14.78 -6.91 38.61
CA ASN A 175 16.00 -7.16 39.39
C ASN A 175 15.70 -7.32 40.89
N LEU A 176 14.76 -6.52 41.41
CA LEU A 176 14.39 -6.53 42.81
C LEU A 176 13.46 -7.69 43.21
N GLN A 177 12.82 -8.36 42.25
CA GLN A 177 11.90 -9.46 42.49
C GLN A 177 12.56 -10.62 43.26
N HIS A 178 13.86 -10.83 43.07
CA HIS A 178 14.63 -11.87 43.79
C HIS A 178 14.77 -11.59 45.30
N TYR A 179 14.61 -10.34 45.73
CA TYR A 179 14.70 -9.91 47.12
C TYR A 179 13.34 -9.78 47.80
N HIS A 180 12.29 -10.34 47.20
CA HIS A 180 10.95 -10.30 47.79
C HIS A 180 10.94 -10.98 49.17
N PRO A 181 10.32 -10.39 50.21
CA PRO A 181 10.32 -10.94 51.57
C PRO A 181 9.90 -12.41 51.64
N SER A 182 8.84 -12.79 50.92
CA SER A 182 8.38 -14.18 50.87
C SER A 182 9.42 -15.14 50.28
N ARG A 183 10.24 -14.69 49.33
CA ARG A 183 11.32 -15.52 48.75
C ARG A 183 12.48 -15.66 49.73
N LEU A 184 12.80 -14.59 50.47
CA LEU A 184 13.81 -14.63 51.52
C LEU A 184 13.38 -15.53 52.68
N GLU A 185 12.12 -15.47 53.09
CA GLU A 185 11.54 -16.36 54.10
C GLU A 185 11.55 -17.83 53.64
N GLU A 186 11.19 -18.10 52.38
CA GLU A 186 11.27 -19.44 51.80
C GLU A 186 12.71 -19.99 51.81
N LEU A 187 13.68 -19.17 51.38
CA LEU A 187 15.10 -19.53 51.39
C LEU A 187 15.62 -19.78 52.81
N LYS A 188 15.19 -18.96 53.78
CA LYS A 188 15.54 -19.15 55.19
C LYS A 188 14.98 -20.46 55.71
N PHE A 189 13.70 -20.74 55.49
CA PHE A 189 13.07 -22.00 55.89
C PHE A 189 13.75 -23.22 55.26
N GLN A 190 14.10 -23.16 53.97
CA GLN A 190 14.84 -24.23 53.30
C GLN A 190 16.24 -24.42 53.88
N SER A 191 16.93 -23.33 54.23
CA SER A 191 18.25 -23.38 54.86
C SER A 191 18.17 -24.01 56.26
N ASP A 192 17.23 -23.57 57.08
CA ASP A 192 16.99 -24.10 58.43
C ASP A 192 16.69 -25.61 58.35
N SER A 193 15.81 -26.03 57.43
CA SER A 193 15.47 -27.44 57.21
C SER A 193 16.65 -28.27 56.71
N ALA A 194 17.53 -27.69 55.88
CA ALA A 194 18.74 -28.35 55.40
C ALA A 194 19.79 -28.51 56.51
N ILE A 195 19.95 -27.50 57.37
CA ILE A 195 20.82 -27.54 58.56
C ILE A 195 20.33 -28.63 59.52
N ASP A 196 19.04 -28.63 59.87
CA ASP A 196 18.44 -29.66 60.72
C ASP A 196 18.64 -31.06 60.14
N SER A 197 18.44 -31.22 58.83
CA SER A 197 18.64 -32.49 58.16
C SER A 197 20.11 -32.95 58.18
N ALA A 198 21.05 -32.03 57.95
CA ALA A 198 22.48 -32.31 58.00
C ALA A 198 22.91 -32.71 59.42
N ASN A 199 22.49 -31.95 60.43
CA ASN A 199 22.79 -32.22 61.84
C ASN A 199 22.20 -33.57 62.30
N ARG A 200 21.00 -33.95 61.84
CA ARG A 200 20.44 -35.27 62.10
C ARG A 200 21.26 -36.40 61.48
N TRP A 201 21.83 -36.20 60.29
CA TRP A 201 22.74 -37.18 59.70
C TRP A 201 24.09 -37.21 60.43
N THR A 202 24.58 -36.07 60.92
CA THR A 202 25.75 -35.98 61.79
C THR A 202 25.56 -36.81 63.07
N ASP A 203 24.40 -36.69 63.73
CA ASP A 203 24.01 -37.52 64.87
C ASP A 203 24.07 -39.01 64.53
N ASN A 204 23.45 -39.40 63.42
CA ASN A 204 23.43 -40.80 62.98
C ASN A 204 24.84 -41.33 62.75
N VAL A 205 25.72 -40.53 62.14
CA VAL A 205 27.13 -40.89 61.92
C VAL A 205 27.84 -41.11 63.27
N PHE A 206 27.71 -40.19 64.22
CA PHE A 206 28.33 -40.33 65.55
C PHE A 206 27.79 -41.54 66.32
N GLN A 207 26.49 -41.81 66.24
CA GLN A 207 25.87 -42.99 66.87
C GLN A 207 26.42 -44.29 66.28
N ILE A 208 26.55 -44.39 64.95
CA ILE A 208 27.11 -45.56 64.28
C ILE A 208 28.58 -45.75 64.67
N ILE A 209 29.39 -44.69 64.67
CA ILE A 209 30.79 -44.74 65.11
C ILE A 209 30.89 -45.26 66.55
N SER A 210 30.10 -44.69 67.46
CA SER A 210 30.07 -45.08 68.87
C SER A 210 29.64 -46.54 69.06
N TRP A 211 28.61 -46.99 68.33
CA TRP A 211 28.13 -48.37 68.39
C TRP A 211 29.18 -49.36 67.87
N ILE A 212 29.82 -49.09 66.74
CA ILE A 212 30.88 -49.95 66.17
C ILE A 212 32.06 -50.07 67.15
N LYS A 213 32.52 -48.93 67.69
CA LYS A 213 33.58 -48.87 68.70
C LYS A 213 33.25 -49.75 69.92
N ASN A 214 32.05 -49.60 70.47
CA ASN A 214 31.62 -50.33 71.67
C ASN A 214 31.36 -51.82 71.41
N LYS A 215 30.86 -52.20 70.23
CA LYS A 215 30.47 -53.58 69.92
C LYS A 215 31.65 -54.44 69.45
N PHE A 216 32.58 -53.86 68.70
CA PHE A 216 33.68 -54.59 68.05
C PHE A 216 35.08 -54.22 68.59
N GLY A 217 35.18 -53.25 69.50
CA GLY A 217 36.46 -52.84 70.10
C GLY A 217 37.41 -52.15 69.13
N LEU A 218 36.88 -51.58 68.04
CA LEU A 218 37.67 -50.88 67.02
C LEU A 218 38.00 -49.46 67.47
N ASP A 219 39.21 -49.01 67.15
CA ASP A 219 39.62 -47.64 67.42
C ASP A 219 38.92 -46.63 66.48
N GLU A 220 38.45 -45.54 67.07
CA GLU A 220 37.67 -44.52 66.37
C GLU A 220 38.48 -43.79 65.30
N SER A 221 39.78 -43.57 65.52
CA SER A 221 40.65 -42.88 64.55
C SER A 221 40.86 -43.70 63.28
N VAL A 222 40.96 -45.03 63.42
CA VAL A 222 41.05 -45.97 62.30
C VAL A 222 39.74 -45.97 61.51
N LEU A 223 38.60 -45.98 62.19
CA LEU A 223 37.27 -45.96 61.57
C LEU A 223 37.06 -44.67 60.77
N ARG A 224 37.33 -43.50 61.38
CA ARG A 224 37.21 -42.19 60.72
C ARG A 224 38.13 -42.10 59.50
N LYS A 225 39.38 -42.55 59.60
CA LYS A 225 40.33 -42.59 58.47
C LYS A 225 39.84 -43.49 57.33
N GLN A 226 39.29 -44.67 57.66
CA GLN A 226 38.80 -45.62 56.66
C GLN A 226 37.58 -45.08 55.89
N PHE A 227 36.65 -44.43 56.58
CA PHE A 227 35.45 -43.83 55.99
C PHE A 227 35.66 -42.39 55.50
N ARG A 228 36.89 -41.87 55.58
CA ARG A 228 37.28 -40.51 55.16
C ARG A 228 36.45 -39.42 55.84
N ILE A 229 36.13 -39.61 57.12
CA ILE A 229 35.45 -38.63 57.94
C ILE A 229 36.48 -37.59 58.39
N PRO A 230 36.31 -36.31 58.02
CA PRO A 230 37.24 -35.24 58.44
C PRO A 230 37.33 -35.11 59.96
N GLU A 231 38.47 -34.63 60.46
CA GLU A 231 38.66 -34.37 61.90
C GLU A 231 37.80 -33.22 62.41
N ASN A 232 37.48 -32.26 61.54
CA ASN A 232 36.59 -31.13 61.81
C ASN A 232 35.12 -31.42 61.45
N PHE A 233 34.74 -32.69 61.31
CA PHE A 233 33.36 -33.06 61.06
C PHE A 233 32.53 -32.87 62.34
N ASP A 234 31.66 -31.87 62.33
CA ASP A 234 30.85 -31.46 63.46
C ASP A 234 29.48 -30.90 62.99
N TYR A 235 28.64 -30.49 63.93
CA TYR A 235 27.37 -29.83 63.65
C TYR A 235 27.56 -28.50 62.90
N ILE A 236 26.55 -28.14 62.10
CA ILE A 236 26.47 -26.88 61.39
C ILE A 236 25.66 -25.90 62.27
N ASP A 237 26.26 -24.76 62.58
CA ASP A 237 25.59 -23.66 63.30
C ASP A 237 24.57 -22.93 62.41
N SER A 238 23.52 -22.40 63.03
CA SER A 238 22.48 -21.56 62.39
C SER A 238 22.84 -20.07 62.35
#